data_AF-A0A8T4Q1S1-F1
#
_entry.id   AF-A0A8T4Q1S1-F1
#
_cell.length_a   1.000
_cell.length_b   1.000
_cell.length_c   1.000
_cell.angle_alpha   90.00
_cell.angle_beta   90.00
_cell.angle_gamma   90.00
#
_symmetry.space_group_name_H-M   'P 1'
#
loop_
_entity.id
_entity.type
_entity.pdbx_description
1 polymer ?
#
loop_
_entity_poly.entity_id
_entity_poly.type
_entity_poly.pdbx_seq_one_letter_code
_entity_poly.pdbx_strand_id
1 'polypeptide(L)'
;MKGKKGLKSRGKAGGSTRLAGRRTPKAKAMSGPSVPANEISERALSKINVLRASRKVDFARTPNNIVYWSTLLLLLICNLVVSVVLIPFIIVLSGFKFYLLIIFFALIFGFLFNLLIMDIEHIEPGHHIFAIIFIPLLAVMNIFIMVSVSNKIAQILSMLKYQDPFMPSFVYSFVFLLPYTISLAKKESKKDHSLHV
;
A
#
# COMPACT_ATOMS: atom_id res chain seq x y z
N MET A 1 19.72 48.63 -19.93
CA MET A 1 20.03 49.99 -19.43
C MET A 1 20.36 49.91 -17.94
N LYS A 2 21.49 50.53 -17.53
CA LYS A 2 22.03 50.74 -16.15
C LYS A 2 22.44 49.44 -15.41
N GLY A 3 23.72 49.17 -15.09
CA GLY A 3 24.76 50.00 -14.46
C GLY A 3 24.66 49.83 -12.93
N LYS A 4 25.65 49.45 -12.11
CA LYS A 4 27.10 49.70 -12.03
C LYS A 4 27.70 48.65 -11.04
N LYS A 5 28.93 48.14 -11.26
CA LYS A 5 30.21 48.46 -10.54
C LYS A 5 30.10 48.41 -9.00
N GLY A 6 31.01 47.85 -8.22
CA GLY A 6 32.35 47.27 -8.43
C GLY A 6 32.87 46.79 -7.07
N LEU A 7 33.67 45.72 -7.07
CA LEU A 7 35.09 45.73 -6.69
C LEU A 7 35.42 46.30 -5.29
N LYS A 8 35.84 45.43 -4.36
CA LYS A 8 37.00 45.74 -3.52
C LYS A 8 37.71 44.48 -3.03
N SER A 9 38.95 44.38 -3.46
CA SER A 9 39.99 43.48 -2.99
C SER A 9 40.53 43.91 -1.61
N ARG A 10 41.25 42.97 -0.97
CA ARG A 10 42.31 43.06 0.07
C ARG A 10 42.05 41.93 1.08
N GLY A 11 42.86 40.90 1.24
CA GLY A 11 44.32 40.90 1.24
C GLY A 11 44.84 41.16 2.65
N LYS A 12 45.14 40.08 3.39
CA LYS A 12 46.08 39.97 4.54
C LYS A 12 45.99 38.51 5.06
N ALA A 13 46.96 37.64 4.81
CA ALA A 13 48.28 37.57 5.45
C ALA A 13 48.20 37.21 6.94
N GLY A 14 48.81 36.07 7.28
CA GLY A 14 49.46 35.83 8.57
C GLY A 14 48.56 35.29 9.67
N GLY A 15 48.74 34.02 10.02
CA GLY A 15 48.10 33.43 11.18
C GLY A 15 48.43 31.97 11.39
N SER A 16 49.73 31.65 11.47
CA SER A 16 50.17 30.39 12.08
C SER A 16 49.78 30.42 13.56
N THR A 17 48.74 29.69 13.93
CA THR A 17 48.38 29.43 15.33
C THR A 17 48.12 27.94 15.52
N ARG A 18 49.24 27.27 15.81
CA ARG A 18 49.42 26.38 16.95
C ARG A 18 48.43 25.22 17.08
N LEU A 19 48.95 24.04 16.71
CA LEU A 19 48.87 22.78 17.44
C LEU A 19 48.36 22.97 18.90
N ALA A 20 47.05 22.93 19.07
CA ALA A 20 46.43 22.79 20.38
C ALA A 20 46.39 21.30 20.70
N GLY A 21 47.38 20.86 21.47
CA GLY A 21 47.53 19.49 21.95
C GLY A 21 46.21 18.97 22.50
N ARG A 22 45.66 17.98 21.80
CA ARG A 22 44.59 17.12 22.30
C ARG A 22 45.18 16.36 23.48
N ARG A 23 44.99 16.91 24.69
CA ARG A 23 45.28 16.21 25.94
C ARG A 23 44.42 14.96 25.95
N THR A 24 44.99 13.83 25.55
CA THR A 24 44.46 12.52 25.90
C THR A 24 44.32 12.51 27.43
N PRO A 25 43.13 12.31 28.00
CA PRO A 25 43.05 12.07 29.43
C PRO A 25 43.97 10.88 29.72
N LYS A 26 44.95 11.07 30.61
CA LYS A 26 45.79 10.00 31.13
C LYS A 26 44.86 8.84 31.50
N ALA A 27 44.91 7.77 30.73
CA ALA A 27 44.25 6.54 31.05
C ALA A 27 44.83 6.10 32.41
N LYS A 28 44.04 6.32 33.46
CA LYS A 28 44.27 5.70 34.76
C LYS A 28 44.26 4.20 34.44
N ALA A 29 45.43 3.57 34.52
CA ALA A 29 45.58 2.13 34.38
C ALA A 29 44.73 1.50 35.49
N MET A 30 43.47 1.23 35.16
CA MET A 30 42.54 0.52 36.00
C MET A 30 42.92 -0.94 35.79
N SER A 31 43.79 -1.46 36.66
CA SER A 31 44.08 -2.89 36.79
C SER A 31 42.82 -3.60 37.30
N GLY A 32 41.81 -3.68 36.45
CA GLY A 32 40.76 -4.67 36.57
C GLY A 32 41.34 -6.04 36.19
N PRO A 33 40.69 -7.15 36.60
CA PRO A 33 41.12 -8.49 36.21
C PRO A 33 41.27 -8.56 34.69
N SER A 34 42.42 -9.04 34.21
CA SER A 34 42.68 -9.24 32.78
C SER A 34 41.70 -10.27 32.26
N VAL A 35 40.58 -9.80 31.71
CA VAL A 35 39.55 -10.67 31.13
C VAL A 35 40.24 -11.49 30.02
N PRO A 36 40.22 -12.82 30.10
CA PRO A 36 40.92 -13.66 29.14
C PRO A 36 40.28 -13.49 27.75
N ALA A 37 41.10 -13.53 26.70
CA ALA A 37 40.69 -13.15 25.35
C ALA A 37 39.50 -13.99 24.81
N ASN A 38 39.34 -15.22 25.30
CA ASN A 38 38.22 -16.10 25.00
C ASN A 38 36.88 -15.54 25.50
N GLU A 39 36.80 -15.04 26.74
CA GLU A 39 35.56 -14.43 27.27
C GLU A 39 35.16 -13.17 26.51
N ILE A 40 36.14 -12.38 26.05
CA ILE A 40 35.88 -11.18 25.23
C ILE A 40 35.25 -11.59 23.90
N SER A 41 35.76 -12.66 23.28
CA SER A 41 35.24 -13.19 22.03
C SER A 41 33.82 -13.75 22.17
N GLU A 42 33.52 -14.48 23.24
CA GLU A 42 32.19 -15.03 23.49
C GLU A 42 31.15 -13.94 23.80
N ARG A 43 31.52 -12.93 24.59
CA ARG A 43 30.66 -11.76 24.86
C ARG A 43 30.42 -10.92 23.60
N ALA A 44 31.39 -10.83 22.71
CA ALA A 44 31.22 -10.16 21.42
C ALA A 44 30.28 -10.96 20.50
N LEU A 45 30.47 -12.27 20.41
CA LEU A 45 29.64 -13.17 19.59
C LEU A 45 28.20 -13.24 20.08
N SER A 46 27.96 -13.28 21.40
CA SER A 46 26.60 -13.27 21.95
C SER A 46 25.88 -11.97 21.66
N LYS A 47 26.55 -10.82 21.81
CA LYS A 47 25.99 -9.51 21.41
C LYS A 47 25.67 -9.46 19.92
N ILE A 48 26.56 -9.96 19.06
CA ILE A 48 26.32 -9.99 17.60
C ILE A 48 25.12 -10.89 17.28
N ASN A 49 24.97 -12.04 17.93
CA ASN A 49 23.84 -12.94 17.71
C ASN A 49 22.51 -12.34 18.20
N VAL A 50 22.49 -11.67 19.35
CA VAL A 50 21.30 -10.96 19.85
C VAL A 50 20.94 -9.82 18.88
N LEU A 51 21.90 -9.00 18.45
CA LEU A 51 21.66 -7.93 17.48
C LEU A 51 21.21 -8.46 16.11
N ARG A 52 21.72 -9.61 15.68
CA ARG A 52 21.31 -10.27 14.43
C ARG A 52 19.91 -10.85 14.53
N ALA A 53 19.57 -11.45 15.68
CA ALA A 53 18.23 -11.95 15.95
C ALA A 53 17.23 -10.79 15.94
N SER A 54 17.47 -9.72 16.70
CA SER A 54 16.63 -8.51 16.72
C SER A 54 16.46 -7.91 15.33
N ARG A 55 17.54 -7.74 14.56
CA ARG A 55 17.46 -7.19 13.19
C ARG A 55 16.62 -8.05 12.23
N LYS A 56 16.66 -9.38 12.37
CA LYS A 56 15.79 -10.28 11.58
C LYS A 56 14.31 -10.14 11.97
N VAL A 57 14.01 -9.89 13.24
CA VAL A 57 12.62 -9.67 13.70
C VAL A 57 12.11 -8.30 13.23
N ASP A 58 12.96 -7.28 13.22
CA ASP A 58 12.59 -5.92 12.80
C ASP A 58 12.33 -5.80 11.29
N PHE A 59 13.08 -6.55 10.46
CA PHE A 59 12.83 -6.63 9.00
C PHE A 59 11.53 -7.35 8.65
N ALA A 60 11.07 -8.27 9.52
CA ALA A 60 9.75 -8.90 9.40
C ALA A 60 8.60 -7.99 9.90
N ARG A 61 8.92 -6.92 10.63
CA ARG A 61 7.95 -6.04 11.31
C ARG A 61 7.88 -4.64 10.71
N THR A 62 8.70 -4.33 9.72
CA THR A 62 8.52 -3.12 8.93
C THR A 62 7.42 -3.41 7.92
N PRO A 63 6.29 -2.69 7.95
CA PRO A 63 5.32 -2.82 6.87
C PRO A 63 6.03 -2.35 5.60
N ASN A 64 6.17 -3.28 4.65
CA ASN A 64 6.79 -2.96 3.38
C ASN A 64 5.81 -2.08 2.62
N ASN A 65 5.93 -0.75 2.74
CA ASN A 65 5.16 0.22 1.95
C ASN A 65 5.14 -0.17 0.46
N ILE A 66 6.24 -0.71 -0.05
CA ILE A 66 6.35 -1.22 -1.43
C ILE A 66 5.31 -2.31 -1.72
N VAL A 67 5.10 -3.26 -0.80
CA VAL A 67 4.10 -4.31 -0.95
C VAL A 67 2.70 -3.69 -1.00
N TYR A 68 2.37 -2.78 -0.08
CA TYR A 68 1.08 -2.07 -0.10
C TYR A 68 0.81 -1.37 -1.42
N TRP A 69 1.75 -0.53 -1.89
CA TRP A 69 1.60 0.20 -3.15
C TRP A 69 1.56 -0.74 -4.35
N SER A 70 2.32 -1.84 -4.33
CA SER A 70 2.29 -2.85 -5.40
C SER A 70 0.95 -3.59 -5.46
N THR A 71 0.35 -3.90 -4.31
CA THR A 71 -0.96 -4.54 -4.25
C THR A 71 -2.05 -3.60 -4.74
N LEU A 72 -1.97 -2.32 -4.36
CA LEU A 72 -2.90 -1.30 -4.86
C LEU A 72 -2.78 -1.11 -6.38
N LEU A 73 -1.54 -1.11 -6.90
CA LEU A 73 -1.28 -1.05 -8.35
C LEU A 73 -1.80 -2.30 -9.07
N LEU A 74 -1.54 -3.49 -8.52
CA LEU A 74 -2.03 -4.75 -9.06
C LEU A 74 -3.56 -4.76 -9.11
N LEU A 75 -4.22 -4.25 -8.06
CA LEU A 75 -5.66 -4.12 -7.99
C LEU A 75 -6.21 -3.21 -9.09
N LEU A 76 -5.56 -2.08 -9.33
CA LEU A 76 -5.91 -1.16 -10.40
C LEU A 76 -5.78 -1.83 -11.78
N ILE A 77 -4.69 -2.56 -12.02
CA ILE A 77 -4.44 -3.27 -13.29
C ILE A 77 -5.47 -4.38 -13.51
N CYS A 78 -5.70 -5.23 -12.50
CA CYS A 78 -6.72 -6.28 -12.57
C CYS A 78 -8.10 -5.72 -12.86
N ASN A 79 -8.48 -4.62 -12.18
CA ASN A 79 -9.75 -3.94 -12.40
C ASN A 79 -9.87 -3.42 -13.85
N LEU A 80 -8.81 -2.81 -14.40
CA LEU A 80 -8.79 -2.32 -15.78
C LEU A 80 -8.93 -3.44 -16.81
N VAL A 81 -8.17 -4.53 -16.65
CA VAL A 81 -8.21 -5.68 -17.57
C VAL A 81 -9.62 -6.26 -17.65
N VAL A 82 -10.24 -6.46 -16.49
CA VAL A 82 -11.62 -6.93 -16.38
C VAL A 82 -12.56 -6.01 -17.14
N SER A 83 -12.40 -4.71 -17.02
CA SER A 83 -13.26 -3.73 -17.69
C SER A 83 -13.19 -3.83 -19.20
N VAL A 84 -11.98 -3.93 -19.74
CA VAL A 84 -11.78 -4.09 -21.18
C VAL A 84 -12.42 -5.40 -21.66
N VAL A 85 -12.27 -6.49 -20.90
CA VAL A 85 -12.85 -7.79 -21.23
C VAL A 85 -14.37 -7.77 -21.16
N LEU A 86 -14.98 -7.02 -20.23
CA LEU A 86 -16.42 -7.01 -20.03
C LEU A 86 -17.20 -6.18 -21.07
N ILE A 87 -16.61 -5.12 -21.62
CA ILE A 87 -17.25 -4.24 -22.62
C ILE A 87 -17.92 -5.01 -23.77
N PRO A 88 -17.27 -5.95 -24.50
CA PRO A 88 -17.92 -6.66 -25.59
C PRO A 88 -19.12 -7.49 -25.11
N PHE A 89 -19.09 -8.04 -23.89
CA PHE A 89 -20.23 -8.76 -23.32
C PHE A 89 -21.41 -7.82 -23.04
N ILE A 90 -21.15 -6.60 -22.57
CA ILE A 90 -22.21 -5.61 -22.31
C ILE A 90 -22.92 -5.20 -23.61
N ILE A 91 -22.17 -5.06 -24.70
CA ILE A 91 -22.74 -4.71 -26.01
C ILE A 91 -23.64 -5.83 -26.54
N VAL A 92 -23.18 -7.09 -26.41
CA VAL A 92 -23.88 -8.25 -26.96
C VAL A 92 -25.11 -8.64 -26.12
N LEU A 93 -24.97 -8.66 -24.79
CA LEU A 93 -26.03 -9.10 -23.88
C LEU A 93 -27.02 -7.96 -23.56
N SER A 94 -28.29 -8.29 -23.34
CA SER A 94 -29.31 -7.30 -22.92
C SER A 94 -30.32 -7.89 -21.95
N GLY A 95 -30.94 -6.98 -21.20
CA GLY A 95 -32.00 -7.32 -20.24
C GLY A 95 -31.48 -8.26 -19.15
N PHE A 96 -32.22 -9.32 -18.87
CA PHE A 96 -31.94 -10.24 -17.76
C PHE A 96 -30.54 -10.89 -17.83
N LYS A 97 -30.07 -11.29 -19.02
CA LYS A 97 -28.78 -11.97 -19.17
C LYS A 97 -27.59 -11.05 -18.81
N PHE A 98 -27.74 -9.75 -19.08
CA PHE A 98 -26.75 -8.75 -18.71
C PHE A 98 -26.65 -8.57 -17.19
N TYR A 99 -27.80 -8.50 -16.49
CA TYR A 99 -27.81 -8.41 -15.03
C TYR A 99 -27.22 -9.67 -14.37
N LEU A 100 -27.53 -10.86 -14.88
CA LEU A 100 -26.91 -12.10 -14.38
C LEU A 100 -25.38 -12.06 -14.51
N LEU A 101 -24.86 -11.62 -15.65
CA LEU A 101 -23.42 -11.51 -15.88
C LEU A 101 -22.80 -10.49 -14.91
N ILE A 102 -23.41 -9.32 -14.76
CA ILE A 102 -22.96 -8.29 -13.81
C ILE A 102 -22.92 -8.82 -12.39
N ILE A 103 -23.98 -9.47 -11.92
CA ILE A 103 -24.06 -10.03 -10.56
C ILE A 103 -22.98 -11.09 -10.36
N PHE A 104 -22.81 -11.99 -11.33
CA PHE A 104 -21.82 -13.06 -11.27
C PHE A 104 -20.40 -12.50 -11.16
N PHE A 105 -20.02 -11.55 -12.03
CA PHE A 105 -18.71 -10.90 -11.99
C PHE A 105 -18.54 -10.03 -10.74
N ALA A 106 -19.57 -9.28 -10.33
CA ALA A 106 -19.54 -8.48 -9.11
C ALA A 106 -19.23 -9.34 -7.88
N LEU A 107 -19.82 -10.53 -7.80
CA LEU A 107 -19.62 -11.44 -6.67
C LEU A 107 -18.21 -12.05 -6.68
N ILE A 108 -17.72 -12.50 -7.85
CA ILE A 108 -16.35 -13.02 -8.00
C ILE A 108 -15.32 -11.96 -7.63
N PHE A 109 -15.46 -10.75 -8.18
CA PHE A 109 -14.55 -9.66 -7.86
C PHE A 109 -14.70 -9.21 -6.42
N GLY A 110 -15.92 -9.10 -5.89
CA GLY A 110 -16.14 -8.79 -4.48
C GLY A 110 -15.39 -9.75 -3.56
N PHE A 111 -15.40 -11.05 -3.88
CA PHE A 111 -14.63 -12.05 -3.14
C PHE A 111 -13.11 -11.89 -3.33
N LEU A 112 -12.65 -11.69 -4.55
CA LEU A 112 -11.22 -11.48 -4.85
C LEU A 112 -10.66 -10.25 -4.14
N PHE A 113 -11.40 -9.13 -4.18
CA PHE A 113 -11.05 -7.92 -3.47
C PHE A 113 -11.10 -8.13 -1.96
N ASN A 114 -12.10 -8.83 -1.43
CA ASN A 114 -12.16 -9.15 -0.01
C ASN A 114 -10.94 -9.97 0.46
N LEU A 115 -10.52 -10.97 -0.32
CA LEU A 115 -9.29 -11.72 -0.03
C LEU A 115 -8.06 -10.80 -0.05
N LEU A 116 -7.93 -9.97 -1.10
CA LEU A 116 -6.82 -9.01 -1.20
C LEU A 116 -6.77 -8.05 -0.02
N ILE A 117 -7.92 -7.53 0.42
CA ILE A 117 -8.01 -6.64 1.58
C ILE A 117 -7.54 -7.36 2.83
N MET A 118 -8.01 -8.59 3.06
CA MET A 118 -7.63 -9.38 4.23
C MET A 118 -6.11 -9.63 4.30
N ASP A 119 -5.48 -9.85 3.14
CA ASP A 119 -4.03 -9.99 3.03
C ASP A 119 -3.29 -8.66 3.31
N ILE A 120 -3.79 -7.54 2.78
CA ILE A 120 -3.24 -6.20 3.08
C ILE A 120 -3.41 -5.86 4.56
N GLU A 121 -4.54 -6.23 5.15
CA GLU A 121 -4.88 -5.94 6.54
C GLU A 121 -3.89 -6.59 7.51
N HIS A 122 -3.38 -7.77 7.17
CA HIS A 122 -2.38 -8.47 7.96
C HIS A 122 -1.01 -7.77 7.96
N ILE A 123 -0.70 -6.98 6.92
CA ILE A 123 0.62 -6.38 6.72
C ILE A 123 0.73 -5.03 7.41
N GLU A 124 -0.32 -4.21 7.44
CA GLU A 124 -0.22 -2.86 7.99
C GLU A 124 -1.51 -2.34 8.66
N PRO A 125 -1.55 -2.28 10.01
CA PRO A 125 -2.76 -1.94 10.76
C PRO A 125 -3.22 -0.48 10.66
N GLY A 126 -2.36 0.42 10.18
CA GLY A 126 -2.59 1.87 10.24
C GLY A 126 -3.37 2.47 9.06
N HIS A 127 -3.37 1.81 7.90
CA HIS A 127 -3.89 2.40 6.64
C HIS A 127 -5.21 1.78 6.17
N HIS A 128 -5.90 1.02 7.02
CA HIS A 128 -7.12 0.28 6.65
C HIS A 128 -8.24 1.17 6.12
N ILE A 129 -8.46 2.35 6.72
CA ILE A 129 -9.57 3.25 6.34
C ILE A 129 -9.49 3.62 4.85
N PHE A 130 -8.28 3.80 4.32
CA PHE A 130 -8.10 4.14 2.91
C PHE A 130 -8.60 3.02 2.01
N ALA A 131 -8.24 1.77 2.28
CA ALA A 131 -8.68 0.61 1.49
C ALA A 131 -10.21 0.43 1.54
N ILE A 132 -10.83 0.66 2.70
CA ILE A 132 -12.28 0.50 2.91
C ILE A 132 -13.09 1.47 2.02
N ILE A 133 -12.61 2.70 1.84
CA ILE A 133 -13.31 3.72 1.05
C ILE A 133 -12.89 3.67 -0.43
N PHE A 134 -11.61 3.45 -0.69
CA PHE A 134 -11.05 3.49 -2.04
C PHE A 134 -11.57 2.36 -2.93
N ILE A 135 -11.79 1.17 -2.36
CA ILE A 135 -12.21 -0.01 -3.12
C ILE A 135 -13.66 0.09 -3.63
N PRO A 136 -14.66 0.42 -2.80
CA PRO A 136 -16.03 0.66 -3.29
C PRO A 136 -16.09 1.80 -4.30
N LEU A 137 -15.32 2.87 -4.07
CA LEU A 137 -15.25 4.00 -4.99
C LEU A 137 -14.69 3.57 -6.36
N LEU A 138 -13.62 2.78 -6.38
CA LEU A 138 -13.06 2.19 -7.60
C LEU A 138 -14.09 1.30 -8.31
N ALA A 139 -14.84 0.48 -7.58
CA ALA A 139 -15.85 -0.40 -8.15
C ALA A 139 -16.97 0.40 -8.84
N VAL A 140 -17.50 1.43 -8.18
CA VAL A 140 -18.54 2.33 -8.73
C VAL A 140 -18.02 3.07 -9.96
N MET A 141 -16.83 3.69 -9.87
CA MET A 141 -16.25 4.39 -11.02
C MET A 141 -16.03 3.44 -12.19
N ASN A 142 -15.58 2.22 -11.93
CA ASN A 142 -15.24 1.28 -12.97
C ASN A 142 -16.46 0.86 -13.78
N ILE A 143 -17.53 0.39 -13.13
CA ILE A 143 -18.75 -0.01 -13.83
C ILE A 143 -19.41 1.17 -14.55
N PHE A 144 -19.35 2.37 -13.96
CA PHE A 144 -19.87 3.59 -14.58
C PHE A 144 -19.12 3.92 -15.89
N ILE A 145 -17.78 3.90 -15.86
CA ILE A 145 -16.94 4.12 -17.05
C ILE A 145 -17.22 3.03 -18.08
N MET A 146 -17.27 1.77 -17.67
CA MET A 146 -17.46 0.62 -18.55
C MET A 146 -18.80 0.69 -19.29
N VAL A 147 -19.92 0.95 -18.61
CA VAL A 147 -21.23 1.10 -19.26
C VAL A 147 -21.28 2.34 -20.15
N SER A 148 -20.67 3.45 -19.73
CA SER A 148 -20.61 4.68 -20.53
C SER A 148 -19.81 4.50 -21.83
N VAL A 149 -18.67 3.82 -21.76
CA VAL A 149 -17.85 3.48 -22.93
C VAL A 149 -18.60 2.50 -23.83
N SER A 150 -19.23 1.47 -23.26
CA SER A 150 -20.05 0.51 -24.01
C SER A 150 -21.19 1.21 -24.77
N ASN A 151 -21.88 2.15 -24.14
CA ASN A 151 -22.95 2.93 -24.79
C ASN A 151 -22.43 3.79 -25.95
N LYS A 152 -21.26 4.43 -25.79
CA LYS A 152 -20.62 5.20 -26.88
C LYS A 152 -20.24 4.31 -28.05
N ILE A 153 -19.68 3.13 -27.79
CA ILE A 153 -19.33 2.16 -28.83
C ILE A 153 -20.61 1.65 -29.52
N ALA A 154 -21.66 1.32 -28.76
CA ALA A 154 -22.95 0.90 -29.30
C ALA A 154 -23.57 1.97 -30.22
N GLN A 155 -23.45 3.25 -29.85
CA GLN A 155 -23.89 4.37 -30.67
C GLN A 155 -23.11 4.46 -32.00
N ILE A 156 -21.78 4.31 -31.96
CA ILE A 156 -20.95 4.30 -33.18
C ILE A 156 -21.33 3.13 -34.09
N LEU A 157 -21.66 1.97 -33.51
CA LEU A 157 -22.10 0.77 -34.22
C LEU A 157 -23.59 0.82 -34.65
N SER A 158 -24.28 1.95 -34.45
CA SER A 158 -25.71 2.12 -34.77
C SER A 158 -26.64 1.09 -34.10
N MET A 159 -26.24 0.55 -32.95
CA MET A 159 -27.06 -0.37 -32.15
C MET A 159 -28.09 0.43 -31.34
N LEU A 160 -29.39 0.16 -31.54
CA LEU A 160 -30.51 0.77 -30.80
C LEU A 160 -30.65 0.18 -29.37
N LYS A 161 -29.55 0.05 -28.63
CA LYS A 161 -29.54 -0.40 -27.24
C LYS A 161 -28.99 0.72 -26.35
N TYR A 162 -29.91 1.49 -25.78
CA TYR A 162 -29.59 2.44 -24.73
C TYR A 162 -29.79 1.76 -23.38
N GLN A 163 -28.71 1.56 -22.63
CA GLN A 163 -28.76 1.14 -21.23
C GLN A 163 -28.46 2.33 -20.34
N ASP A 164 -29.34 2.61 -19.39
CA ASP A 164 -29.06 3.60 -18.35
C ASP A 164 -27.87 3.10 -17.50
N PRO A 165 -26.76 3.87 -17.39
CA PRO A 165 -25.59 3.45 -16.63
C PRO A 165 -25.80 3.45 -15.11
N PHE A 166 -26.79 4.15 -14.58
CA PHE A 166 -26.99 4.28 -13.14
C PHE A 166 -27.46 2.98 -12.49
N MET A 167 -28.46 2.31 -13.08
CA MET A 167 -29.05 1.09 -12.50
C MET A 167 -28.06 -0.08 -12.43
N PRO A 168 -27.30 -0.43 -13.50
CA PRO A 168 -26.29 -1.48 -13.45
C PRO A 168 -25.16 -1.15 -12.49
N SER A 169 -24.79 0.13 -12.38
CA SER A 169 -23.75 0.59 -11.44
C SER A 169 -24.16 0.36 -9.99
N PHE A 170 -25.42 0.66 -9.65
CA PHE A 170 -25.95 0.42 -8.31
C PHE A 170 -25.98 -1.06 -7.97
N VAL A 171 -26.54 -1.89 -8.86
CA VAL A 171 -26.62 -3.35 -8.66
C VAL A 171 -25.24 -3.97 -8.53
N TYR A 172 -24.30 -3.63 -9.43
CA TYR A 172 -22.93 -4.12 -9.39
C TYR A 172 -22.26 -3.77 -8.06
N SER A 173 -22.33 -2.50 -7.65
CA SER A 173 -21.67 -2.02 -6.43
C SER A 173 -22.23 -2.67 -5.17
N PHE A 174 -23.56 -2.84 -5.10
CA PHE A 174 -24.21 -3.49 -3.97
C PHE A 174 -23.80 -4.96 -3.84
N VAL A 175 -23.82 -5.71 -4.94
CA VAL A 175 -23.41 -7.12 -4.94
C VAL A 175 -21.92 -7.28 -4.69
N PHE A 176 -21.10 -6.38 -5.24
CA PHE A 176 -19.65 -6.37 -5.03
C PHE A 176 -19.27 -6.14 -3.56
N LEU A 177 -20.05 -5.34 -2.83
CA LEU A 177 -19.83 -5.09 -1.40
C LEU A 177 -20.22 -6.26 -0.50
N LEU A 178 -21.10 -7.17 -0.94
CA LEU A 178 -21.63 -8.24 -0.08
C LEU A 178 -20.55 -9.12 0.57
N PRO A 179 -19.54 -9.66 -0.16
CA PRO A 179 -18.53 -10.51 0.47
C PRO A 179 -17.73 -9.77 1.54
N TYR A 180 -17.49 -8.47 1.33
CA TYR A 180 -16.75 -7.61 2.24
C TYR A 180 -17.56 -7.26 3.51
N THR A 181 -18.85 -6.95 3.37
CA THR A 181 -19.69 -6.67 4.55
C THR A 181 -19.90 -7.91 5.42
N ILE A 182 -20.02 -9.09 4.79
CA ILE A 182 -20.12 -10.37 5.49
C ILE A 182 -18.82 -10.68 6.27
N SER A 183 -17.66 -10.46 5.65
CA SER A 183 -16.37 -10.72 6.31
C SER A 183 -16.16 -9.78 7.50
N LEU A 184 -16.54 -8.51 7.36
CA LEU A 184 -16.49 -7.52 8.43
C LEU A 184 -17.40 -7.91 9.60
N ALA A 185 -18.66 -8.30 9.33
CA ALA A 185 -19.60 -8.75 10.36
C ALA A 185 -19.09 -9.98 11.13
N LYS A 186 -18.47 -10.93 10.43
CA LYS A 186 -17.88 -12.13 11.05
C LYS A 186 -16.70 -11.79 11.97
N LYS A 187 -15.91 -10.77 11.62
CA LYS A 187 -14.75 -10.32 12.39
C LYS A 187 -15.16 -9.68 13.72
N GLU A 188 -16.20 -8.85 13.71
CA GLU A 188 -16.76 -8.23 14.92
C GLU A 188 -17.33 -9.28 15.89
N SER A 189 -18.09 -10.26 15.38
CA SER A 189 -18.65 -11.35 16.20
C SER A 189 -17.56 -12.18 16.91
N LYS A 190 -16.41 -12.41 16.26
CA LYS A 190 -15.30 -13.17 16.86
C LYS A 190 -14.58 -12.39 17.97
N LYS A 191 -14.56 -11.06 17.88
CA LYS A 191 -13.90 -10.18 18.86
C LYS A 191 -14.68 -10.13 20.18
N ASP A 192 -16.01 -10.12 20.10
CA ASP A 192 -16.90 -10.11 21.26
C ASP A 192 -16.82 -11.42 22.07
N HIS A 193 -16.68 -12.56 21.39
CA HIS A 193 -16.55 -13.86 22.05
C HIS A 193 -15.21 -14.04 22.81
N SER A 194 -14.16 -13.30 22.45
CA SER A 194 -12.86 -13.35 23.13
C SER A 194 -12.74 -12.46 24.38
N LEU A 195 -13.73 -11.60 24.65
CA LEU A 195 -13.76 -10.75 25.84
C LEU A 195 -14.58 -11.35 27.00
N HIS A 196 -15.28 -12.47 26.75
CA HIS A 196 -16.13 -13.16 27.71
C HIS A 196 -15.61 -14.55 28.12
N VAL A 197 -14.35 -14.88 27.77
CA VAL A 197 -13.64 -16.11 28.21
C VAL A 197 -12.35 -15.69 28.91
#